data_AF-A0A4Q2CY60-F1
#
_entry.id   AF-A0A4Q2CY60-F1
#
_cell.length_a   1.000
_cell.length_b   1.000
_cell.length_c   1.000
_cell.angle_alpha   90.00
_cell.angle_beta   90.00
_cell.angle_gamma   90.00
#
_symmetry.space_group_name_H-M   'P 1'
#
loop_
_entity.id
_entity.type
_entity.pdbx_description
1 polymer ?
#
loop_
_entity_poly.entity_id
_entity_poly.type
_entity_poly.pdbx_seq_one_letter_code
_entity_poly.pdbx_strand_id
1 'polypeptide(L)'
;MLTSPTGSEHHAIYQYRFVNAKDHFMGLIQTESPYYQPLPAAPAPFFLNTSPRYPDPNPYDAATPSAWALSVERSKEIFIFGAGLYSFFQSYAGECAGTRNCQAQIANIDRRSSVHLFSLSTVASEKQISVNGKGIVDQADNINGFVSTVTYWSSP
;
A
#
# COMPACT_ATOMS: atom_id res chain seq x y z
N MET A 1 -4.94 3.69 -19.52
CA MET A 1 -3.73 4.55 -19.54
C MET A 1 -2.53 3.65 -19.26
N LEU A 2 -1.52 3.66 -20.14
CA LEU A 2 -0.22 3.00 -19.91
C LEU A 2 0.66 3.98 -19.13
N THR A 3 1.11 3.63 -17.93
CA THR A 3 2.12 4.44 -17.23
C THR A 3 3.48 3.75 -17.28
N SER A 4 4.49 4.46 -17.78
CA SER A 4 5.92 4.20 -17.54
C SER A 4 6.22 4.16 -16.03
N PRO A 5 7.45 3.81 -15.58
CA PRO A 5 7.76 3.78 -14.16
C PRO A 5 7.42 5.11 -13.46
N THR A 6 6.77 5.03 -12.30
CA THR A 6 6.36 6.19 -11.49
C THR A 6 6.67 5.97 -10.00
N GLY A 7 6.98 7.05 -9.30
CA GLY A 7 7.19 7.08 -7.85
C GLY A 7 6.22 8.07 -7.19
N SER A 8 5.62 7.66 -6.07
CA SER A 8 4.78 8.52 -5.22
C SER A 8 5.13 8.22 -3.77
N GLU A 9 5.62 9.21 -3.04
CA GLU A 9 6.29 8.98 -1.75
C GLU A 9 5.88 10.02 -0.71
N HIS A 10 5.87 9.58 0.56
CA HIS A 10 5.76 10.41 1.75
C HIS A 10 4.47 11.23 1.90
N HIS A 11 3.39 10.84 1.23
CA HIS A 11 2.06 11.41 1.46
C HIS A 11 1.44 10.84 2.75
N ALA A 12 0.66 11.67 3.45
CA ALA A 12 0.15 11.35 4.79
C ALA A 12 -0.91 10.24 4.83
N ILE A 13 -1.73 10.11 3.77
CA ILE A 13 -2.89 9.18 3.78
C ILE A 13 -2.65 8.01 2.81
N TYR A 14 -2.19 8.29 1.59
CA TYR A 14 -1.90 7.27 0.60
C TYR A 14 -0.93 7.75 -0.47
N GLN A 15 -0.23 6.83 -1.13
CA GLN A 15 0.68 7.13 -2.24
C GLN A 15 0.01 6.94 -3.60
N TYR A 16 -0.70 5.82 -3.80
CA TYR A 16 -1.58 5.58 -4.95
C TYR A 16 -2.99 5.21 -4.51
N ARG A 17 -3.99 5.86 -5.14
CA ARG A 17 -5.41 5.66 -4.85
C ARG A 17 -6.23 5.51 -6.12
N PHE A 18 -6.92 4.39 -6.26
CA PHE A 18 -7.84 4.09 -7.34
C PHE A 18 -9.27 4.03 -6.81
N VAL A 19 -10.16 4.89 -7.31
CA VAL A 19 -11.58 4.91 -6.95
C VAL A 19 -12.42 4.92 -8.21
N ASN A 20 -13.28 3.91 -8.38
CA ASN A 20 -14.10 3.77 -9.59
C ASN A 20 -13.28 3.86 -10.90
N ALA A 21 -12.02 3.43 -10.85
CA ALA A 21 -11.11 3.50 -11.99
C ALA A 21 -11.27 2.28 -12.90
N LYS A 22 -10.89 2.43 -14.17
CA LYS A 22 -10.89 1.36 -15.16
C LYS A 22 -9.67 1.44 -16.08
N ASP A 23 -9.19 0.31 -16.58
CA ASP A 23 -8.23 0.23 -17.71
C ASP A 23 -6.87 0.89 -17.41
N HIS A 24 -6.25 0.49 -16.29
CA HIS A 24 -4.93 0.99 -15.89
C HIS A 24 -3.87 -0.10 -15.95
N PHE A 25 -2.76 0.22 -16.61
CA PHE A 25 -1.53 -0.54 -16.54
C PHE A 25 -0.47 0.32 -15.84
N MET A 26 0.20 -0.24 -14.84
CA MET A 26 1.31 0.40 -14.15
C MET A 26 2.52 -0.53 -14.11
N GLY A 27 3.72 -0.02 -14.42
CA GLY A 27 4.93 -0.85 -14.33
C GLY A 27 6.23 -0.07 -14.44
N LEU A 28 7.15 -0.13 -13.46
CA LEU A 28 6.92 -0.47 -12.04
C LEU A 28 6.43 0.78 -11.29
N ILE A 29 5.60 0.58 -10.26
CA ILE A 29 5.29 1.64 -9.29
C ILE A 29 6.19 1.52 -8.06
N GLN A 30 6.60 2.65 -7.50
CA GLN A 30 7.36 2.67 -6.26
C GLN A 30 6.73 3.65 -5.26
N THR A 31 6.83 3.31 -3.97
CA THR A 31 6.33 4.14 -2.87
C THR A 31 7.16 4.03 -1.60
N GLU A 32 7.12 5.09 -0.79
CA GLU A 32 7.56 5.08 0.60
C GLU A 32 6.54 5.72 1.54
N SER A 33 6.33 5.11 2.70
CA SER A 33 5.59 5.73 3.80
C SER A 33 6.36 6.92 4.39
N PRO A 34 5.69 8.01 4.81
CA PRO A 34 6.37 9.17 5.37
C PRO A 34 7.08 8.81 6.68
N TYR A 35 8.34 9.23 6.81
CA TYR A 35 9.22 8.74 7.89
C TYR A 35 8.75 9.10 9.30
N TYR A 36 7.98 10.19 9.45
CA TYR A 36 7.44 10.59 10.74
C TYR A 36 6.35 9.65 11.24
N GLN A 37 5.69 8.91 10.35
CA GLN A 37 4.61 8.02 10.78
C GLN A 37 5.17 6.88 11.65
N PRO A 38 4.43 6.48 12.70
CA PRO A 38 3.04 6.81 12.92
C PRO A 38 2.80 7.97 13.92
N LEU A 39 3.73 8.93 14.05
CA LEU A 39 3.57 10.11 14.91
C LEU A 39 3.65 11.43 14.10
N PRO A 40 2.51 12.06 13.75
CA PRO A 40 1.15 11.59 13.98
C PRO A 40 0.76 10.44 13.03
N ALA A 41 -0.25 9.67 13.43
CA ALA A 41 -0.79 8.58 12.62
C ALA A 41 -1.65 9.12 11.46
N ALA A 42 -1.75 8.36 10.37
CA ALA A 42 -2.70 8.68 9.30
C ALA A 42 -4.14 8.70 9.87
N PRO A 43 -4.99 9.68 9.54
CA PRO A 43 -4.84 10.66 8.45
C PRO A 43 -4.22 12.00 8.86
N ALA A 44 -3.84 12.19 10.12
CA ALA A 44 -3.32 13.48 10.59
C ALA A 44 -2.05 13.88 9.82
N PRO A 45 -1.85 15.18 9.53
CA PRO A 45 -2.63 16.33 10.03
C PRO A 45 -3.90 16.65 9.23
N PHE A 46 -4.26 15.81 8.26
CA PHE A 46 -5.44 16.01 7.43
C PHE A 46 -6.68 15.36 8.03
N PHE A 47 -7.84 15.78 7.55
CA PHE A 47 -9.10 15.09 7.76
C PHE A 47 -9.43 14.27 6.51
N LEU A 48 -10.03 13.10 6.71
CA LEU A 48 -10.47 12.27 5.57
C LEU A 48 -11.52 13.02 4.75
N ASN A 49 -11.28 13.08 3.44
CA ASN A 49 -12.29 13.47 2.47
C ASN A 49 -13.29 12.32 2.27
N THR A 50 -14.53 12.54 2.70
CA THR A 50 -15.63 11.56 2.55
C THR A 50 -16.48 11.80 1.30
N SER A 51 -16.05 12.69 0.40
CA SER A 51 -16.74 12.97 -0.84
C SER A 51 -16.94 11.69 -1.67
N PRO A 52 -18.14 11.44 -2.22
CA PRO A 52 -18.39 10.25 -3.04
C PRO A 52 -17.56 10.21 -4.32
N ARG A 53 -17.02 11.34 -4.77
CA ARG A 53 -16.24 11.45 -6.00
C ARG A 53 -14.76 11.15 -5.79
N TYR A 54 -14.20 11.58 -4.65
CA TYR A 54 -12.78 11.42 -4.31
C TYR A 54 -12.62 11.01 -2.84
N PRO A 55 -13.14 9.84 -2.44
CA PRO A 55 -13.09 9.38 -1.06
C PRO A 55 -11.68 8.92 -0.70
N ASP A 56 -11.15 9.48 0.39
CA ASP A 56 -9.92 8.99 1.01
C ASP A 56 -10.13 7.56 1.52
N PRO A 57 -9.10 6.70 1.45
CA PRO A 57 -9.18 5.37 2.03
C PRO A 57 -9.21 5.48 3.56
N ASN A 58 -10.08 4.69 4.18
CA ASN A 58 -10.06 4.54 5.63
C ASN A 58 -8.69 3.97 6.07
N PRO A 59 -8.10 4.48 7.15
CA PRO A 59 -6.98 3.82 7.81
C PRO A 59 -7.35 2.39 8.21
N TYR A 60 -6.37 1.47 8.19
CA TYR A 60 -6.59 0.13 8.73
C TYR A 60 -6.76 0.16 10.25
N ASP A 61 -7.40 -0.87 10.79
CA ASP A 61 -7.64 -1.02 12.22
C ASP A 61 -6.31 -1.31 12.95
N ALA A 62 -5.73 -0.27 13.52
CA ALA A 62 -4.54 -0.30 14.36
C ALA A 62 -4.54 0.94 15.28
N ALA A 63 -3.80 0.87 16.38
CA ALA A 63 -3.64 2.02 17.28
C ALA A 63 -2.97 3.22 16.58
N THR A 64 -2.10 2.94 15.62
CA THR A 64 -1.20 3.91 14.97
C THR A 64 -1.04 3.57 13.48
N PRO A 65 -2.08 3.78 12.65
CA PRO A 65 -2.01 3.46 11.23
C PRO A 65 -1.09 4.42 10.45
N SER A 66 -0.47 3.91 9.40
CA SER A 66 0.37 4.63 8.45
C SER A 66 -0.31 4.72 7.09
N ALA A 67 0.24 5.54 6.20
CA ALA A 67 -0.28 5.76 4.86
C ALA A 67 -0.34 4.46 4.04
N TRP A 68 -1.38 4.32 3.23
CA TRP A 68 -1.45 3.22 2.26
C TRP A 68 -0.46 3.46 1.11
N ALA A 69 0.37 2.49 0.79
CA ALA A 69 1.14 2.56 -0.47
C ALA A 69 0.20 2.46 -1.68
N LEU A 70 -0.74 1.52 -1.63
CA LEU A 70 -1.73 1.30 -2.66
C LEU A 70 -3.10 1.06 -2.04
N SER A 71 -4.11 1.83 -2.46
CA SER A 71 -5.51 1.59 -2.11
C SER A 71 -6.39 1.55 -3.36
N VAL A 72 -7.12 0.43 -3.54
CA VAL A 72 -8.02 0.21 -4.68
C VAL A 72 -9.44 -0.04 -4.20
N GLU A 73 -10.38 0.79 -4.64
CA GLU A 73 -11.81 0.65 -4.34
C GLU A 73 -12.63 0.71 -5.64
N ARG A 74 -13.60 -0.22 -5.76
CA ARG A 74 -14.57 -0.28 -6.86
C ARG A 74 -13.96 -0.11 -8.25
N SER A 75 -12.73 -0.59 -8.47
CA SER A 75 -11.99 -0.36 -9.71
C SER A 75 -11.80 -1.64 -10.52
N LYS A 76 -11.78 -1.57 -11.85
CA LYS A 76 -11.76 -2.74 -12.72
C LYS A 76 -10.56 -2.71 -13.67
N GLU A 77 -10.03 -3.88 -13.99
CA GLU A 77 -8.97 -4.04 -14.99
C GLU A 77 -7.73 -3.20 -14.64
N ILE A 78 -7.28 -3.35 -13.39
CA ILE A 78 -6.06 -2.71 -12.87
C ILE A 78 -4.91 -3.74 -12.91
N PHE A 79 -3.93 -3.49 -13.75
CA PHE A 79 -2.76 -4.36 -13.93
C PHE A 79 -1.51 -3.63 -13.44
N ILE A 80 -0.83 -4.20 -12.45
CA ILE A 80 0.41 -3.65 -11.91
C ILE A 80 1.52 -4.67 -12.14
N PHE A 81 2.41 -4.37 -13.08
CA PHE A 81 3.58 -5.17 -13.44
C PHE A 81 4.82 -4.60 -12.76
N GLY A 82 5.09 -5.12 -11.56
CA GLY A 82 6.13 -4.63 -10.69
C GLY A 82 5.62 -3.56 -9.74
N ALA A 83 5.83 -3.78 -8.44
CA ALA A 83 5.57 -2.78 -7.40
C ALA A 83 6.64 -2.88 -6.31
N GLY A 84 7.21 -1.73 -5.93
CA GLY A 84 8.10 -1.60 -4.79
C GLY A 84 7.47 -0.74 -3.72
N LEU A 85 6.85 -1.34 -2.70
CA LEU A 85 6.10 -0.61 -1.67
C LEU A 85 6.83 -0.67 -0.33
N TYR A 86 7.41 0.43 0.12
CA TYR A 86 8.38 0.39 1.22
C TYR A 86 7.90 1.16 2.47
N SER A 87 8.23 0.61 3.63
CA SER A 87 8.13 1.29 4.92
C SER A 87 9.46 1.08 5.65
N PHE A 88 10.18 2.16 5.92
CA PHE A 88 11.56 2.07 6.44
C PHE A 88 11.69 2.54 7.89
N PHE A 89 10.73 3.32 8.37
CA PHE A 89 10.85 4.04 9.64
C PHE A 89 9.57 3.97 10.46
N GLN A 90 9.76 4.10 11.77
CA GLN A 90 8.73 4.51 12.71
C GLN A 90 9.23 5.75 13.44
N SER A 91 8.60 6.90 13.22
CA SER A 91 9.02 8.17 13.84
C SER A 91 10.52 8.48 13.63
N TYR A 92 10.99 8.33 12.39
CA TYR A 92 12.39 8.47 11.95
C TYR A 92 13.38 7.42 12.49
N ALA A 93 12.91 6.44 13.29
CA ALA A 93 13.71 5.34 13.80
C ALA A 93 13.64 4.14 12.82
N GLY A 94 14.78 3.63 12.37
CA GLY A 94 14.89 2.62 11.31
C GLY A 94 15.00 1.16 11.78
N GLU A 95 14.99 0.94 13.09
CA GLU A 95 15.19 -0.36 13.74
C GLU A 95 14.11 -1.37 13.32
N CYS A 96 12.88 -0.88 13.08
CA CYS A 96 11.74 -1.68 12.65
C CYS A 96 11.98 -2.40 11.30
N ALA A 97 12.92 -1.92 10.47
CA ALA A 97 13.23 -2.56 9.20
C ALA A 97 13.92 -3.92 9.39
N GLY A 98 14.75 -4.05 10.43
CA GLY A 98 15.42 -5.30 10.79
C GLY A 98 14.44 -6.35 11.31
N THR A 99 13.39 -5.92 12.02
CA THR A 99 12.29 -6.75 12.51
C THR A 99 11.12 -6.86 11.54
N ARG A 100 11.18 -6.17 10.39
CA ARG A 100 10.20 -6.18 9.30
C ARG A 100 8.77 -5.78 9.70
N ASN A 101 8.64 -4.85 10.64
CA ASN A 101 7.36 -4.44 11.24
C ASN A 101 7.23 -2.91 11.39
N CYS A 102 7.78 -2.13 10.46
CA CYS A 102 7.61 -0.68 10.44
C CYS A 102 6.14 -0.27 10.27
N GLN A 103 5.37 -1.06 9.53
CA GLN A 103 3.96 -0.82 9.24
C GLN A 103 3.16 -2.12 9.28
N ALA A 104 1.90 -2.08 9.70
CA ALA A 104 1.09 -3.29 9.80
C ALA A 104 0.53 -3.76 8.45
N GLN A 105 0.08 -2.84 7.59
CA GLN A 105 -0.51 -3.16 6.28
C GLN A 105 -0.12 -2.09 5.24
N ILE A 106 0.19 -2.49 4.00
CA ILE A 106 0.72 -1.57 2.98
C ILE A 106 -0.12 -1.43 1.70
N ALA A 107 -0.72 -2.52 1.21
CA ALA A 107 -1.66 -2.48 0.08
C ALA A 107 -3.04 -2.97 0.52
N ASN A 108 -4.10 -2.25 0.13
CA ASN A 108 -5.49 -2.59 0.41
C ASN A 108 -6.35 -2.57 -0.84
N ILE A 109 -7.05 -3.67 -1.10
CA ILE A 109 -7.93 -3.84 -2.25
C ILE A 109 -9.33 -4.23 -1.76
N ASP A 110 -10.38 -3.58 -2.27
CA ASP A 110 -11.75 -3.98 -1.93
C ASP A 110 -12.20 -5.26 -2.66
N ARG A 111 -13.23 -5.93 -2.14
CA ARG A 111 -13.81 -7.12 -2.79
C ARG A 111 -14.52 -6.84 -4.13
N ARG A 112 -14.70 -5.58 -4.50
CA ARG A 112 -15.41 -5.20 -5.73
C ARG A 112 -14.45 -4.90 -6.86
N SER A 113 -13.15 -4.85 -6.60
CA SER A 113 -12.15 -4.51 -7.60
C SER A 113 -11.61 -5.73 -8.33
N SER A 114 -11.18 -5.56 -9.59
CA SER A 114 -10.37 -6.54 -10.31
C SER A 114 -8.95 -6.02 -10.51
N VAL A 115 -8.01 -6.64 -9.80
CA VAL A 115 -6.60 -6.23 -9.75
C VAL A 115 -5.70 -7.42 -9.99
N HIS A 116 -4.69 -7.25 -10.84
CA HIS A 116 -3.59 -8.18 -11.03
C HIS A 116 -2.29 -7.52 -10.60
N LEU A 117 -1.62 -8.11 -9.61
CA LEU A 117 -0.32 -7.67 -9.08
C LEU A 117 0.73 -8.70 -9.49
N PHE A 118 1.71 -8.28 -10.28
CA PHE A 118 2.88 -9.09 -10.62
C PHE A 118 4.10 -8.49 -9.95
N SER A 119 4.96 -9.31 -9.37
CA SER A 119 6.21 -8.90 -8.72
C SER A 119 6.01 -7.76 -7.72
N LEU A 120 5.15 -7.97 -6.72
CA LEU A 120 4.98 -7.06 -5.60
C LEU A 120 6.09 -7.30 -4.57
N SER A 121 7.02 -6.36 -4.46
CA SER A 121 8.04 -6.33 -3.42
C SER A 121 7.69 -5.29 -2.37
N THR A 122 7.80 -5.66 -1.10
CA THR A 122 7.54 -4.77 0.03
C THR A 122 8.71 -4.77 1.01
N VAL A 123 8.88 -3.66 1.75
CA VAL A 123 9.83 -3.60 2.87
C VAL A 123 9.08 -3.32 4.16
N ALA A 124 9.35 -4.15 5.17
CA ALA A 124 8.95 -4.02 6.57
C ALA A 124 7.48 -3.64 6.81
N SER A 125 6.58 -4.12 5.96
CA SER A 125 5.14 -4.15 6.24
C SER A 125 4.74 -5.58 6.61
N GLU A 126 4.15 -5.79 7.78
CA GLU A 126 3.75 -7.13 8.24
C GLU A 126 2.81 -7.83 7.23
N LYS A 127 1.84 -7.09 6.71
CA LYS A 127 0.91 -7.58 5.67
C LYS A 127 1.21 -6.89 4.35
N GLN A 128 1.60 -7.67 3.34
CA GLN A 128 1.88 -7.16 2.00
C GLN A 128 0.60 -6.77 1.27
N ILE A 129 -0.44 -7.59 1.39
CA ILE A 129 -1.73 -7.40 0.74
C ILE A 129 -2.84 -7.60 1.77
N SER A 130 -3.80 -6.69 1.73
CA SER A 130 -5.00 -6.70 2.55
C SER A 130 -6.24 -6.60 1.67
N VAL A 131 -7.31 -7.29 2.07
CA VAL A 131 -8.60 -7.22 1.39
C VAL A 131 -9.64 -6.69 2.37
N ASN A 132 -10.29 -5.58 2.01
CA ASN A 132 -11.20 -4.83 2.89
C ASN A 132 -10.57 -4.52 4.27
N GLY A 133 -9.32 -4.07 4.30
CA GLY A 133 -8.61 -3.69 5.53
C GLY A 133 -8.15 -4.86 6.41
N LYS A 134 -8.31 -6.11 5.94
CA LYS A 134 -7.80 -7.31 6.61
C LYS A 134 -6.60 -7.85 5.86
N GLY A 135 -5.45 -7.91 6.51
CA GLY A 135 -4.25 -8.55 5.95
C GLY A 135 -4.46 -10.01 5.61
N ILE A 136 -4.12 -10.40 4.38
CA ILE A 136 -4.27 -11.77 3.86
C ILE A 136 -2.96 -12.38 3.36
N VAL A 137 -1.96 -11.57 3.04
CA VAL A 137 -0.63 -12.04 2.65
C VAL A 137 0.38 -11.51 3.64
N ASP A 138 0.98 -12.41 4.41
CA ASP A 138 2.02 -12.10 5.38
C ASP A 138 3.38 -11.97 4.68
N GLN A 139 4.16 -10.97 5.07
CA GLN A 139 5.51 -10.79 4.54
C GLN A 139 6.45 -11.94 4.93
N ALA A 140 6.20 -12.60 6.07
CA ALA A 140 7.01 -13.72 6.55
C ALA A 140 7.02 -14.90 5.57
N ASP A 141 5.94 -15.08 4.80
CA ASP A 141 5.81 -16.17 3.82
C ASP A 141 6.55 -15.89 2.50
N ASN A 142 7.11 -14.69 2.33
CA ASN A 142 7.58 -14.18 1.04
C ASN A 142 8.97 -13.52 1.11
N ILE A 143 9.77 -13.80 2.13
CA ILE A 143 11.08 -13.17 2.33
C ILE A 143 11.99 -13.41 1.11
N ASN A 144 12.55 -12.33 0.55
CA ASN A 144 13.39 -12.36 -0.64
C ASN A 144 14.56 -11.38 -0.50
N GLY A 145 15.55 -11.74 0.32
CA GLY A 145 16.66 -10.86 0.66
C GLY A 145 16.18 -9.68 1.51
N PHE A 146 16.45 -8.45 1.07
CA PHE A 146 16.05 -7.23 1.79
C PHE A 146 14.53 -7.01 1.81
N VAL A 147 13.84 -7.37 0.73
CA VAL A 147 12.38 -7.22 0.56
C VAL A 147 11.65 -8.52 0.92
N SER A 148 10.33 -8.47 0.92
CA SER A 148 9.46 -9.65 0.77
C SER A 148 8.68 -9.52 -0.53
N THR A 149 8.64 -10.58 -1.35
CA THR A 149 8.15 -10.53 -2.74
C THR A 149 7.04 -11.54 -3.01
N VAL A 150 5.87 -11.05 -3.40
CA VAL A 150 4.78 -11.86 -3.97
C VAL A 150 4.94 -11.85 -5.49
N THR A 151 5.18 -13.03 -6.09
CA THR A 151 5.38 -13.15 -7.54
C THR A 151 4.12 -12.77 -8.33
N TYR A 152 2.96 -13.26 -7.88
CA TYR A 152 1.68 -12.96 -8.49
C TYR A 152 0.56 -13.01 -7.45
N TRP A 153 -0.36 -12.06 -7.53
CA TRP A 153 -1.63 -12.08 -6.81
C TRP A 153 -2.73 -11.49 -7.69
N SER A 154 -3.93 -12.04 -7.58
CA SER A 154 -5.14 -11.43 -8.16
C SER A 154 -6.24 -11.34 -7.13
N SER A 155 -7.06 -10.29 -7.24
CA SER A 155 -8.28 -10.14 -6.45
C SER A 155 -9.23 -11.33 -6.69
N PRO A 156 -9.97 -11.77 -5.65
CA PRO A 156 -10.96 -12.85 -5.75
C PRO A 156 -12.18 -12.49 -6.60
#